data_AF-J9G631-F1
#
_entry.id   AF-J9G631-F1
#
_cell.length_a   1.000
_cell.length_b   1.000
_cell.length_c   1.000
_cell.angle_alpha   90.00
_cell.angle_beta   90.00
_cell.angle_gamma   90.00
#
_symmetry.space_group_name_H-M   'P 1'
#
loop_
_entity.id
_entity.type
_entity.pdbx_description
1 polymer ?
#
loop_
_entity_poly.entity_id
_entity_poly.type
_entity_poly.pdbx_seq_one_letter_code
_entity_poly.pdbx_strand_id
1 'polypeptide(L)'
;METQALFDEEGHISGFKEREHNDAHRLIEECMLVANTCAADFVSMKKREALYRVHDKPEEDRVKTLNTMLACYDLKLTAVTPAALAELVDKTRDNPVLQTAILRTMSRACYTPDNIGHFGLQYDKYTHFTSPIRRYPDLLVHRVIKAILADKSFVPKIVIDDAQLLAGRHARALGSRPEEQKKPRTGVKHAVWSRLGILCSAAERRADDASREVMNYLKCQYMLDQPPSKQYEAVVTGMIPAGIFVTLKDNAIEGFIHISQLGWGYWEFDEKHLLMKSNEEMEQYRIGDTLKVMLDEVDLENRRLSFIVVSHGRRSKQRRRY
;
A
#
# COMPACT_ATOMS: atom_id res chain seq x y z
N MET A 1 5.00 3.93 -5.58
CA MET A 1 5.27 3.67 -7.01
C MET A 1 5.57 2.19 -7.20
N GLU A 2 5.11 1.57 -8.29
CA GLU A 2 5.47 0.18 -8.60
C GLU A 2 6.78 0.14 -9.39
N THR A 3 7.75 -0.62 -8.90
CA THR A 3 9.03 -0.85 -9.58
C THR A 3 8.94 -2.06 -10.52
N GLN A 4 9.52 -1.97 -11.70
CA GLN A 4 9.71 -3.07 -12.66
C GLN A 4 11.19 -3.44 -12.73
N ALA A 5 11.49 -4.73 -12.67
CA ALA A 5 12.82 -5.26 -12.96
C ALA A 5 13.06 -5.28 -14.49
N LEU A 6 14.25 -4.85 -14.89
CA LEU A 6 14.74 -4.91 -16.26
C LEU A 6 15.69 -6.09 -16.37
N PHE A 7 15.50 -6.89 -17.43
CA PHE A 7 16.33 -8.06 -17.71
C PHE A 7 17.14 -7.83 -18.99
N ASP A 8 18.36 -8.34 -19.03
CA ASP A 8 19.16 -8.44 -20.25
C ASP A 8 18.77 -9.67 -21.09
N GLU A 9 19.48 -9.90 -22.19
CA GLU A 9 19.21 -11.02 -23.11
C GLU A 9 19.52 -12.39 -22.48
N GLU A 10 20.44 -12.43 -21.51
CA GLU A 10 20.76 -13.63 -20.74
C GLU A 10 19.79 -13.89 -19.57
N GLY A 11 18.89 -12.95 -19.28
CA GLY A 11 17.90 -13.04 -18.22
C GLY A 11 18.41 -12.61 -16.83
N HIS A 12 19.55 -11.93 -16.76
CA HIS A 12 20.03 -11.28 -15.53
C HIS A 12 19.40 -9.90 -15.36
N ILE A 13 19.38 -9.40 -14.13
CA ILE A 13 18.80 -8.10 -13.82
C ILE A 13 19.79 -7.01 -14.21
N SER A 14 19.43 -6.21 -15.22
CA SER A 14 20.21 -5.05 -15.66
C SER A 14 19.85 -3.78 -14.89
N GLY A 15 18.71 -3.76 -14.19
CA GLY A 15 18.31 -2.65 -13.35
C GLY A 15 16.84 -2.66 -12.97
N PHE A 16 16.39 -1.53 -12.45
CA PHE A 16 15.01 -1.32 -12.04
C PHE A 16 14.54 0.05 -12.50
N LYS A 17 13.27 0.16 -12.86
CA LYS A 17 12.64 1.44 -13.20
C LYS A 17 11.24 1.52 -12.65
N GLU A 18 10.72 2.73 -12.53
CA GLU A 18 9.29 2.92 -12.24
C GLU A 18 8.44 2.50 -13.45
N ARG A 19 7.30 1.86 -13.17
CA ARG A 19 6.32 1.57 -14.22
C ARG A 19 5.67 2.85 -14.70
N GLU A 20 5.68 3.06 -16.01
CA GLU A 20 4.95 4.14 -16.64
C GLU A 20 3.46 3.83 -16.72
N HIS A 21 2.63 4.82 -16.36
CA HIS A 21 1.18 4.72 -16.44
C HIS A 21 0.64 5.73 -17.46
N ASN A 22 0.51 5.29 -18.71
CA ASN A 22 -0.01 6.10 -19.81
C ASN A 22 -1.56 6.15 -19.86
N ASP A 23 -2.09 6.94 -20.80
CA ASP A 23 -3.54 7.14 -20.97
C ASP A 23 -4.28 5.89 -21.46
N ALA A 24 -3.62 4.97 -22.16
CA ALA A 24 -4.24 3.70 -22.54
C ALA A 24 -4.53 2.83 -21.31
N HIS A 25 -3.63 2.80 -20.32
CA HIS A 25 -3.90 2.13 -19.05
C HIS A 25 -5.08 2.76 -18.31
N ARG A 26 -5.12 4.11 -18.26
CA ARG A 26 -6.23 4.87 -17.63
C ARG A 26 -7.56 4.58 -18.30
N LEU A 27 -7.62 4.56 -19.63
CA LEU A 27 -8.83 4.27 -20.37
C LEU A 27 -9.40 2.90 -20.00
N ILE A 28 -8.54 1.87 -19.99
CA ILE A 28 -8.96 0.52 -19.61
C ILE A 28 -9.41 0.49 -18.15
N GLU A 29 -8.66 1.13 -17.24
CA GLU A 29 -9.04 1.22 -15.83
C GLU A 29 -10.44 1.81 -15.64
N GLU A 30 -10.74 2.95 -16.27
CA GLU A 30 -12.07 3.60 -16.21
C GLU A 30 -13.18 2.70 -16.76
N CYS A 31 -12.95 2.05 -17.91
CA CYS A 31 -13.92 1.08 -18.44
C CYS A 31 -14.18 -0.07 -17.45
N MET A 32 -13.15 -0.55 -16.76
CA MET A 32 -13.31 -1.60 -15.77
C MET A 32 -14.01 -1.11 -14.51
N LEU A 33 -13.75 0.12 -14.06
CA LEU A 33 -14.45 0.74 -12.92
C LEU A 33 -15.96 0.80 -13.18
N VAL A 34 -16.37 1.25 -14.37
CA VAL A 34 -17.79 1.29 -14.77
C VAL A 34 -18.41 -0.11 -14.74
N ALA A 35 -17.76 -1.11 -15.35
CA ALA A 35 -18.27 -2.48 -15.37
C ALA A 35 -18.41 -3.09 -13.96
N ASN A 36 -17.43 -2.83 -13.08
CA ASN A 36 -17.43 -3.27 -11.69
C ASN A 36 -18.58 -2.64 -10.88
N THR A 37 -18.82 -1.34 -11.06
CA THR A 37 -19.94 -0.64 -10.43
C THR A 37 -21.28 -1.14 -10.94
N CYS A 38 -21.45 -1.36 -12.25
CA CYS A 38 -22.65 -1.96 -12.82
C CYS A 38 -22.93 -3.36 -12.26
N ALA A 39 -21.89 -4.19 -12.06
CA ALA A 39 -22.03 -5.50 -11.45
C ALA A 39 -22.49 -5.40 -9.97
N ALA A 40 -21.91 -4.47 -9.20
CA ALA A 40 -22.33 -4.21 -7.82
C ALA A 40 -23.79 -3.75 -7.75
N ASP A 41 -24.18 -2.83 -8.63
CA ASP A 41 -25.54 -2.33 -8.77
C ASP A 41 -26.53 -3.46 -9.07
N PHE A 42 -26.22 -4.28 -10.06
CA PHE A 42 -27.09 -5.35 -10.51
C PHE A 42 -27.35 -6.40 -9.41
N VAL A 43 -26.30 -6.82 -8.70
CA VAL A 43 -26.42 -7.77 -7.59
C VAL A 43 -27.21 -7.16 -6.42
N SER A 44 -26.92 -5.90 -6.08
CA SER A 44 -27.59 -5.17 -4.99
C SER A 44 -29.09 -4.99 -5.27
N MET A 45 -29.46 -4.57 -6.48
CA MET A 45 -30.86 -4.38 -6.91
C MET A 45 -31.67 -5.68 -6.79
N LYS A 46 -31.04 -6.83 -7.08
CA LYS A 46 -31.67 -8.15 -6.99
C LYS A 46 -31.60 -8.76 -5.58
N LYS A 47 -31.08 -8.02 -4.60
CA LYS A 47 -30.96 -8.42 -3.18
C LYS A 47 -30.31 -9.80 -3.01
N ARG A 48 -29.27 -10.07 -3.82
CA ARG A 48 -28.48 -11.30 -3.70
C ARG A 48 -27.19 -11.02 -2.93
N GLU A 49 -26.72 -12.03 -2.20
CA GLU A 49 -25.41 -11.97 -1.55
C GLU A 49 -24.30 -12.22 -2.59
N ALA A 50 -23.26 -11.39 -2.51
CA ALA A 50 -21.99 -11.55 -3.21
C ALA A 50 -20.91 -10.83 -2.41
N LEU A 51 -19.65 -10.98 -2.80
CA LEU A 51 -18.57 -10.19 -2.20
C LEU A 51 -18.53 -8.80 -2.82
N TYR A 52 -18.56 -7.77 -1.99
CA TYR A 52 -18.20 -6.40 -2.35
C TYR A 52 -16.70 -6.20 -2.10
N ARG A 53 -16.11 -5.30 -2.88
CA ARG A 53 -14.77 -4.77 -2.62
C ARG A 53 -14.95 -3.46 -1.88
N VAL A 54 -14.70 -3.47 -0.58
CA VAL A 54 -14.94 -2.32 0.29
C VAL A 54 -13.64 -1.68 0.71
N HIS A 55 -13.70 -0.39 1.01
CA HIS A 55 -12.58 0.37 1.54
C HIS A 55 -13.14 1.33 2.58
N ASP A 56 -12.81 1.06 3.85
CA ASP A 56 -13.34 1.82 4.97
C ASP A 56 -12.69 3.22 5.06
N LYS A 57 -13.27 4.06 5.91
CA LYS A 57 -12.69 5.33 6.31
C LYS A 57 -11.37 5.10 7.06
N PRO A 58 -10.46 6.08 7.05
CA PRO A 58 -9.29 6.07 7.91
C PRO A 58 -9.63 5.99 9.40
N GLU A 59 -8.83 5.25 10.16
CA GLU A 59 -8.89 5.18 11.62
C GLU A 59 -8.59 6.55 12.25
N GLU A 60 -9.31 6.89 13.33
CA GLU A 60 -9.21 8.21 13.98
C GLU A 60 -7.78 8.55 14.42
N ASP A 61 -7.04 7.59 14.97
CA ASP A 61 -5.68 7.84 15.45
C ASP A 61 -4.72 8.14 14.29
N ARG A 62 -4.89 7.51 13.13
CA ARG A 62 -4.09 7.83 11.93
C ARG A 62 -4.41 9.22 11.39
N VAL A 63 -5.67 9.65 11.52
CA VAL A 63 -6.09 11.01 11.15
C VAL A 63 -5.52 12.04 12.11
N LYS A 64 -5.46 11.75 13.42
CA LYS A 64 -4.81 12.63 14.41
C LYS A 64 -3.33 12.83 14.08
N THR A 65 -2.60 11.74 13.81
CA THR A 65 -1.18 11.82 13.41
C THR A 65 -0.99 12.64 12.14
N LEU A 66 -1.84 12.43 11.12
CA LEU A 66 -1.82 13.22 9.89
C LEU A 66 -2.04 14.71 10.18
N ASN A 67 -3.03 15.05 11.01
CA ASN A 67 -3.32 16.44 11.37
C ASN A 67 -2.18 17.13 12.13
N THR A 68 -1.46 16.41 13.00
CA THR A 68 -0.25 16.93 13.65
C THR A 68 0.82 17.31 12.62
N MET A 69 0.99 16.46 11.60
CA MET A 69 1.94 16.73 10.53
C MET A 69 1.49 17.90 9.64
N LEU A 70 0.21 17.94 9.25
CA LEU A 70 -0.36 19.00 8.43
C LEU A 70 -0.26 20.39 9.09
N ALA A 71 -0.39 20.44 10.42
CA ALA A 71 -0.28 21.69 11.18
C ALA A 71 1.08 22.39 10.99
N CYS A 72 2.15 21.63 10.71
CA CYS A 72 3.47 22.18 10.40
C CYS A 72 3.53 22.92 9.05
N TYR A 73 2.51 22.74 8.22
CA TYR A 73 2.35 23.34 6.89
C TYR A 73 1.16 24.30 6.84
N ASP A 74 0.61 24.70 8.00
CA ASP A 74 -0.60 25.51 8.10
C ASP A 74 -1.82 24.88 7.41
N LEU A 75 -1.83 23.54 7.32
CA LEU A 75 -2.92 22.75 6.75
C LEU A 75 -3.65 21.97 7.85
N LYS A 76 -4.91 21.61 7.57
CA LYS A 76 -5.71 20.78 8.47
C LYS A 76 -6.76 20.00 7.69
N LEU A 77 -6.91 18.72 8.01
CA LEU A 77 -8.04 17.91 7.57
C LEU A 77 -9.18 18.07 8.58
N THR A 78 -10.19 18.85 8.20
CA THR A 78 -11.34 19.20 9.07
C THR A 78 -12.42 18.13 9.09
N ALA A 79 -12.66 17.47 7.95
CA ALA A 79 -13.62 16.39 7.81
C ALA A 79 -12.97 15.18 7.14
N VAL A 80 -13.23 13.98 7.66
CA VAL A 80 -12.74 12.72 7.07
C VAL A 80 -13.71 12.28 5.98
N THR A 81 -13.73 13.04 4.88
CA THR A 81 -14.50 12.72 3.68
C THR A 81 -13.57 12.50 2.50
N PRO A 82 -13.98 11.71 1.49
CA PRO A 82 -13.14 11.51 0.31
C PRO A 82 -12.85 12.82 -0.43
N ALA A 83 -13.83 13.73 -0.50
CA ALA A 83 -13.67 15.04 -1.13
C ALA A 83 -12.63 15.91 -0.41
N ALA A 84 -12.67 15.97 0.94
CA ALA A 84 -11.71 16.75 1.71
C ALA A 84 -10.28 16.20 1.58
N LEU A 85 -10.13 14.87 1.52
CA LEU A 85 -8.83 14.23 1.25
C LEU A 85 -8.34 14.48 -0.18
N ALA A 86 -9.22 14.43 -1.18
CA ALA A 86 -8.85 14.75 -2.56
C ALA A 86 -8.38 16.21 -2.70
N GLU A 87 -9.08 17.14 -2.07
CA GLU A 87 -8.66 18.56 -2.02
C GLU A 87 -7.29 18.71 -1.33
N LEU A 88 -7.07 17.97 -0.24
CA LEU A 88 -5.78 17.98 0.45
C LEU A 88 -4.66 17.40 -0.41
N VAL A 89 -4.91 16.31 -1.14
CA VAL A 89 -3.98 15.73 -2.11
C VAL A 89 -3.63 16.75 -3.19
N ASP A 90 -4.60 17.49 -3.71
CA ASP A 90 -4.34 18.53 -4.71
C ASP A 90 -3.52 19.70 -4.15
N LYS A 91 -3.86 20.18 -2.95
CA LYS A 91 -3.10 21.26 -2.28
C LYS A 91 -1.66 20.87 -1.93
N THR A 92 -1.41 19.58 -1.74
CA THR A 92 -0.09 19.06 -1.32
C THR A 92 0.64 18.36 -2.46
N ARG A 93 0.24 18.58 -3.72
CA ARG A 93 0.79 17.90 -4.90
C ARG A 93 2.31 18.07 -5.03
N ASP A 94 2.81 19.26 -4.70
CA ASP A 94 4.24 19.59 -4.75
C ASP A 94 5.01 19.13 -3.49
N ASN A 95 4.34 18.46 -2.55
CA ASN A 95 4.94 17.99 -1.31
C ASN A 95 4.83 16.45 -1.18
N PRO A 96 5.82 15.70 -1.70
CA PRO A 96 5.82 14.23 -1.68
C PRO A 96 5.68 13.62 -0.28
N VAL A 97 6.13 14.35 0.74
CA VAL A 97 6.06 13.95 2.14
C VAL A 97 4.62 13.86 2.61
N LEU A 98 3.85 14.92 2.36
CA LEU A 98 2.45 14.99 2.73
C LEU A 98 1.62 14.03 1.89
N GLN A 99 1.93 13.86 0.59
CA GLN A 99 1.31 12.83 -0.25
C GLN A 99 1.43 11.44 0.37
N THR A 100 2.65 11.07 0.75
CA THR A 100 2.92 9.77 1.36
C THR A 100 2.21 9.62 2.69
N ALA A 101 2.20 10.66 3.54
CA ALA A 101 1.49 10.64 4.81
C ALA A 101 -0.02 10.45 4.62
N ILE A 102 -0.64 11.20 3.71
CA ILE A 102 -2.07 11.10 3.40
C ILE A 102 -2.44 9.68 2.94
N LEU A 103 -1.65 9.10 2.03
CA LEU A 103 -1.89 7.74 1.53
C LEU A 103 -1.75 6.69 2.64
N ARG A 104 -0.78 6.84 3.55
CA ARG A 104 -0.55 5.89 4.67
C ARG A 104 -1.65 5.95 5.73
N THR A 105 -2.41 7.04 5.79
CA THR A 105 -3.59 7.16 6.66
C THR A 105 -4.75 6.29 6.17
N MET A 106 -4.82 5.95 4.89
CA MET A 106 -5.91 5.15 4.31
C MET A 106 -5.95 3.72 4.87
N SER A 107 -7.16 3.19 4.99
CA SER A 107 -7.41 1.79 5.36
C SER A 107 -7.08 0.86 4.20
N ARG A 108 -6.84 -0.43 4.47
CA ARG A 108 -6.64 -1.42 3.40
C ARG A 108 -7.99 -1.96 2.96
N ALA A 109 -8.27 -1.93 1.66
CA ALA A 109 -9.47 -2.54 1.10
C ALA A 109 -9.52 -4.06 1.38
N CYS A 110 -10.73 -4.60 1.43
CA CYS A 110 -10.98 -6.04 1.63
C CYS A 110 -12.26 -6.49 0.92
N TYR A 111 -12.47 -7.80 0.90
CA TYR A 111 -13.70 -8.43 0.43
C TYR A 111 -14.62 -8.77 1.61
N THR A 112 -15.89 -8.41 1.49
CA THR A 112 -16.93 -8.72 2.48
C THR A 112 -18.31 -8.81 1.80
N PRO A 113 -19.26 -9.63 2.29
CA PRO A 113 -20.65 -9.55 1.85
C PRO A 113 -21.36 -8.25 2.22
N ASP A 114 -20.86 -7.53 3.23
CA ASP A 114 -21.49 -6.31 3.73
C ASP A 114 -20.99 -5.10 2.97
N ASN A 115 -21.90 -4.42 2.25
CA ASN A 115 -21.53 -3.22 1.53
C ASN A 115 -21.43 -2.01 2.48
N ILE A 116 -20.20 -1.51 2.68
CA ILE A 116 -19.91 -0.26 3.39
C ILE A 116 -19.41 0.85 2.46
N GLY A 117 -19.44 0.61 1.14
CA GLY A 117 -18.88 1.51 0.14
C GLY A 117 -17.35 1.40 -0.01
N HIS A 118 -16.81 2.21 -0.92
CA HIS A 118 -15.40 2.26 -1.23
C HIS A 118 -14.87 3.69 -1.11
N PHE A 119 -14.40 4.05 0.08
CA PHE A 119 -13.99 5.41 0.42
C PHE A 119 -12.95 5.99 -0.53
N GLY A 120 -11.92 5.22 -0.90
CA GLY A 120 -10.85 5.70 -1.80
C GLY A 120 -11.28 5.94 -3.26
N LEU A 121 -12.39 5.33 -3.70
CA LEU A 121 -12.91 5.49 -5.07
C LEU A 121 -14.18 6.34 -5.10
N GLN A 122 -14.71 6.72 -3.95
CA GLN A 122 -15.96 7.47 -3.80
C GLN A 122 -17.19 6.76 -4.39
N TYR A 123 -17.21 5.43 -4.36
CA TYR A 123 -18.36 4.63 -4.80
C TYR A 123 -19.17 4.12 -3.59
N ASP A 124 -20.49 4.26 -3.65
CA ASP A 124 -21.42 3.72 -2.63
C ASP A 124 -21.43 2.19 -2.59
N LYS A 125 -21.15 1.56 -3.73
CA LYS A 125 -21.07 0.11 -3.90
C LYS A 125 -20.09 -0.22 -5.02
N TYR A 126 -19.23 -1.20 -4.77
CA TYR A 126 -18.22 -1.60 -5.71
C TYR A 126 -17.89 -3.08 -5.51
N THR A 127 -17.69 -3.81 -6.62
CA THR A 127 -17.25 -5.22 -6.58
C THR A 127 -16.32 -5.50 -7.74
N HIS A 128 -15.36 -6.39 -7.55
CA HIS A 128 -14.52 -6.85 -8.66
C HIS A 128 -15.28 -7.87 -9.51
N PHE A 129 -15.36 -7.60 -10.80
CA PHE A 129 -16.07 -8.43 -11.78
C PHE A 129 -15.22 -8.74 -13.03
N THR A 130 -14.27 -7.87 -13.38
CA THR A 130 -13.59 -7.85 -14.68
C THR A 130 -12.40 -8.79 -14.82
N SER A 131 -12.05 -9.60 -13.82
CA SER A 131 -10.88 -10.50 -13.88
C SER A 131 -11.09 -11.89 -13.24
N PRO A 132 -12.13 -12.65 -13.65
CA PRO A 132 -12.43 -13.97 -13.07
C PRO A 132 -11.35 -15.04 -13.29
N ILE A 133 -10.45 -14.85 -14.26
CA ILE A 133 -9.34 -15.78 -14.53
C ILE A 133 -8.30 -15.77 -13.40
N ARG A 134 -8.06 -14.61 -12.79
CA ARG A 134 -6.97 -14.40 -11.82
C ARG A 134 -7.45 -13.97 -10.43
N ARG A 135 -8.75 -13.73 -10.24
CA ARG A 135 -9.35 -13.37 -8.96
C ARG A 135 -10.58 -14.23 -8.70
N TYR A 136 -10.54 -14.98 -7.59
CA TYR A 136 -11.65 -15.84 -7.18
C TYR A 136 -12.93 -15.06 -6.81
N PRO A 137 -12.88 -13.86 -6.17
CA PRO A 137 -14.07 -13.05 -5.94
C PRO A 137 -14.85 -12.73 -7.22
N ASP A 138 -14.18 -12.33 -8.29
CA ASP A 138 -14.80 -12.07 -9.59
C ASP A 138 -15.53 -13.31 -10.12
N LEU A 139 -14.91 -14.50 -10.01
CA LEU A 139 -15.56 -15.75 -10.41
C LEU A 139 -16.85 -16.02 -9.62
N LEU A 140 -16.86 -15.73 -8.32
CA LEU A 140 -18.06 -15.85 -7.49
C LEU A 140 -19.14 -14.86 -7.91
N VAL A 141 -18.78 -13.61 -8.19
CA VAL A 141 -19.70 -12.58 -8.71
C VAL A 141 -20.30 -13.02 -10.04
N HIS A 142 -19.49 -13.54 -10.97
CA HIS A 142 -19.97 -14.11 -12.24
C HIS A 142 -21.00 -15.22 -12.03
N ARG A 143 -20.78 -16.13 -11.07
CA ARG A 143 -21.73 -17.20 -10.74
C ARG A 143 -23.02 -16.67 -10.14
N VAL A 144 -22.94 -15.65 -9.28
CA VAL A 144 -24.13 -14.97 -8.72
C VAL A 144 -24.94 -14.32 -9.84
N ILE A 145 -24.30 -13.56 -10.72
CA ILE A 145 -24.96 -12.89 -11.86
C ILE A 145 -25.62 -13.93 -12.78
N LYS A 146 -24.92 -15.00 -13.16
CA LYS A 146 -25.51 -16.08 -13.97
C LYS A 146 -26.72 -16.73 -13.30
N ALA A 147 -26.65 -16.95 -11.98
CA ALA A 147 -27.79 -17.50 -11.24
C ALA A 147 -28.98 -16.53 -11.22
N ILE A 148 -28.73 -15.23 -11.04
CA ILE A 148 -29.77 -14.19 -11.13
C ILE A 148 -30.45 -14.23 -12.50
N LEU A 149 -29.67 -14.28 -13.59
CA LEU A 149 -30.20 -14.31 -14.95
C LEU A 149 -31.00 -15.58 -15.27
N ALA A 150 -30.73 -16.67 -14.56
CA ALA A 150 -31.47 -17.93 -14.66
C ALA A 150 -32.61 -18.06 -13.62
N ASP A 151 -32.94 -16.97 -12.90
CA ASP A 151 -33.90 -16.95 -11.79
C ASP A 151 -33.63 -17.99 -10.68
N LYS A 152 -32.35 -18.32 -10.47
CA LYS A 152 -31.87 -19.24 -9.44
C LYS A 152 -31.13 -18.49 -8.33
N SER A 153 -30.94 -19.16 -7.18
CA SER A 153 -30.04 -18.68 -6.13
C SER A 153 -28.73 -19.46 -6.16
N PHE A 154 -27.61 -18.74 -6.08
CA PHE A 154 -26.28 -19.35 -5.92
C PHE A 154 -25.77 -19.11 -4.50
N VAL A 155 -25.32 -20.19 -3.85
CA VAL A 155 -24.56 -20.13 -2.61
C VAL A 155 -23.32 -21.00 -2.82
N PRO A 156 -22.11 -20.44 -2.70
CA PRO A 156 -20.89 -21.20 -2.87
C PRO A 156 -20.74 -22.26 -1.76
N LYS A 157 -20.03 -23.34 -2.06
CA LYS A 157 -19.59 -24.32 -1.08
C LYS A 157 -18.08 -24.19 -0.90
N ILE A 158 -17.63 -24.16 0.35
CA ILE A 158 -16.20 -24.22 0.67
C ILE A 158 -15.84 -25.70 0.75
N VAL A 159 -15.00 -26.16 -0.17
CA VAL A 159 -14.60 -27.58 -0.30
C VAL A 159 -13.10 -27.76 -0.06
N ILE A 160 -12.43 -26.70 0.40
CA ILE A 160 -10.99 -26.68 0.66
C ILE A 160 -10.73 -26.70 2.16
N ASP A 161 -9.61 -27.30 2.55
CA ASP A 161 -9.04 -27.04 3.87
C ASP A 161 -8.48 -25.62 3.87
N ASP A 162 -9.11 -24.76 4.65
CA ASP A 162 -8.78 -23.35 4.77
C ASP A 162 -8.20 -22.99 6.15
N ALA A 163 -7.92 -23.99 6.99
CA ALA A 163 -7.44 -23.81 8.35
C ALA A 163 -6.15 -22.98 8.41
N GLN A 164 -5.16 -23.31 7.57
CA GLN A 164 -3.89 -22.59 7.52
C GLN A 164 -4.08 -21.12 7.12
N LEU A 165 -4.95 -20.84 6.15
CA LEU A 165 -5.18 -19.47 5.68
C LEU A 165 -5.96 -18.65 6.72
N LEU A 166 -6.97 -19.25 7.38
CA LEU A 166 -7.76 -18.61 8.43
C LEU A 166 -6.98 -18.37 9.72
N ALA A 167 -6.00 -19.22 10.02
CA ALA A 167 -5.10 -19.05 11.16
C ALA A 167 -3.98 -18.03 10.89
N GLY A 168 -3.71 -17.70 9.61
CA GLY A 168 -2.65 -16.78 9.23
C GLY A 168 -2.87 -15.34 9.70
N ARG A 169 -1.77 -14.59 9.85
CA ARG A 169 -1.76 -13.17 10.32
C ARG A 169 -2.75 -12.27 9.58
N HIS A 170 -2.87 -12.44 8.26
CA HIS A 170 -3.74 -11.63 7.42
C HIS A 170 -5.22 -11.87 7.67
N ALA A 171 -5.61 -13.13 7.89
CA ALA A 171 -6.99 -13.48 8.22
C ALA A 171 -7.34 -13.03 9.64
N ARG A 172 -6.43 -13.19 10.62
CA ARG A 172 -6.64 -12.70 11.99
C ARG A 172 -6.85 -11.19 12.05
N ALA A 173 -6.07 -10.43 11.28
CA ALA A 173 -6.23 -8.97 11.14
C ALA A 173 -7.59 -8.56 10.52
N LEU A 174 -8.30 -9.49 9.87
CA LEU A 174 -9.64 -9.31 9.34
C LEU A 174 -10.73 -9.88 10.27
N GLY A 175 -10.38 -10.21 11.52
CA GLY A 175 -11.31 -10.74 12.51
C GLY A 175 -11.48 -12.27 12.51
N SER A 176 -10.68 -13.01 11.73
CA SER A 176 -10.69 -14.48 11.79
C SER A 176 -10.22 -14.96 13.16
N ARG A 177 -11.08 -15.73 13.84
CA ARG A 177 -10.77 -16.40 15.10
C ARG A 177 -11.16 -17.88 15.00
N PRO A 178 -10.33 -18.74 14.37
CA PRO A 178 -10.68 -20.14 14.14
C PRO A 178 -10.86 -20.96 15.43
N GLU A 179 -10.23 -20.52 16.52
CA GLU A 179 -10.31 -21.12 17.86
C GLU A 179 -11.64 -20.79 18.58
N GLU A 180 -12.26 -19.65 18.25
CA GLU A 180 -13.55 -19.23 18.80
C GLU A 180 -14.68 -19.72 17.88
N GLN A 181 -14.97 -21.02 17.89
CA GLN A 181 -16.17 -21.56 17.22
C GLN A 181 -17.44 -21.10 17.95
N LYS A 182 -17.87 -19.85 17.75
CA LYS A 182 -19.22 -19.42 18.08
C LYS A 182 -20.18 -19.93 17.00
N LYS A 183 -21.30 -20.53 17.41
CA LYS A 183 -22.42 -20.82 16.51
C LYS A 183 -22.76 -19.53 15.74
N PRO A 184 -22.88 -19.59 14.40
CA PRO A 184 -23.09 -18.38 13.60
C PRO A 184 -24.37 -17.67 14.06
N ARG A 185 -24.24 -16.39 14.45
CA ARG A 185 -25.37 -15.53 14.86
C ARG A 185 -26.24 -15.09 13.67
N THR A 186 -25.72 -15.24 12.46
CA THR A 186 -26.35 -14.90 11.17
C THR A 186 -26.61 -16.16 10.36
N GLY A 187 -27.58 -16.10 9.42
CA GLY A 187 -28.00 -17.27 8.64
C GLY A 187 -26.84 -17.96 7.90
N VAL A 188 -26.96 -19.27 7.70
CA VAL A 188 -25.90 -20.15 7.14
C VAL A 188 -25.29 -19.61 5.85
N LYS A 189 -26.10 -18.98 4.97
CA LYS A 189 -25.64 -18.41 3.68
C LYS A 189 -24.67 -17.24 3.87
N HIS A 190 -25.04 -16.29 4.71
CA HIS A 190 -24.24 -15.11 5.00
C HIS A 190 -22.88 -15.50 5.60
N ALA A 191 -22.88 -16.45 6.54
CA ALA A 191 -21.67 -16.95 7.17
C ALA A 191 -20.65 -17.53 6.15
N VAL A 192 -21.13 -18.20 5.08
CA VAL A 192 -20.25 -18.69 4.01
C VAL A 192 -19.60 -17.53 3.25
N TRP A 193 -20.36 -16.49 2.92
CA TRP A 193 -19.83 -15.32 2.22
C TRP A 193 -18.85 -14.52 3.09
N SER A 194 -19.13 -14.32 4.38
CA SER A 194 -18.19 -13.66 5.30
C SER A 194 -16.87 -14.42 5.39
N ARG A 195 -16.93 -15.76 5.49
CA ARG A 195 -15.72 -16.62 5.49
C ARG A 195 -14.96 -16.50 4.17
N LEU A 196 -15.64 -16.54 3.03
CA LEU A 196 -15.00 -16.35 1.71
C LEU A 196 -14.37 -14.96 1.56
N GLY A 197 -14.98 -13.92 2.12
CA GLY A 197 -14.42 -12.56 2.15
C GLY A 197 -13.06 -12.51 2.86
N ILE A 198 -12.98 -13.13 4.05
CA ILE A 198 -11.73 -13.26 4.81
C ILE A 198 -10.69 -14.04 4.00
N LEU A 199 -11.06 -15.20 3.44
CA LEU A 199 -10.13 -16.05 2.67
C LEU A 199 -9.54 -15.31 1.46
N CYS A 200 -10.41 -14.68 0.66
CA CYS A 200 -9.97 -13.98 -0.55
C CYS A 200 -9.07 -12.78 -0.20
N SER A 201 -9.41 -12.05 0.84
CA SER A 201 -8.61 -10.91 1.32
C SER A 201 -7.27 -11.37 1.91
N ALA A 202 -7.25 -12.47 2.67
CA ALA A 202 -6.01 -13.02 3.22
C ALA A 202 -5.10 -13.58 2.12
N ALA A 203 -5.67 -14.24 1.12
CA ALA A 203 -4.94 -14.74 -0.05
C ALA A 203 -4.32 -13.60 -0.86
N GLU A 204 -5.05 -12.51 -1.10
CA GLU A 204 -4.54 -11.29 -1.75
C GLU A 204 -3.33 -10.75 -1.00
N ARG A 205 -3.47 -10.50 0.31
CA ARG A 205 -2.38 -9.95 1.13
C ARG A 205 -1.16 -10.88 1.20
N ARG A 206 -1.37 -12.20 1.19
CA ARG A 206 -0.28 -13.19 1.15
C ARG A 206 0.46 -13.14 -0.18
N ALA A 207 -0.25 -13.01 -1.30
CA ALA A 207 0.36 -12.88 -2.62
C ALA A 207 1.16 -11.58 -2.77
N ASP A 208 0.63 -10.46 -2.25
CA ASP A 208 1.33 -9.17 -2.23
C ASP A 208 2.64 -9.25 -1.43
N ASP A 209 2.60 -9.85 -0.24
CA ASP A 209 3.78 -10.01 0.61
C ASP A 209 4.85 -10.87 -0.07
N ALA A 210 4.47 -12.02 -0.65
CA ALA A 210 5.39 -12.88 -1.40
C ALA A 210 6.01 -12.17 -2.61
N SER A 211 5.21 -11.38 -3.34
CA SER A 211 5.71 -10.63 -4.51
C SER A 211 6.69 -9.54 -4.09
N ARG A 212 6.39 -8.78 -3.02
CA ARG A 212 7.31 -7.79 -2.45
C ARG A 212 8.61 -8.44 -1.99
N GLU A 213 8.48 -9.59 -1.34
CA GLU A 213 9.59 -10.39 -0.84
C GLU A 213 10.57 -10.84 -1.93
N VAL A 214 10.05 -11.31 -3.07
CA VAL A 214 10.85 -11.65 -4.24
C VAL A 214 11.49 -10.40 -4.84
N MET A 215 10.73 -9.31 -5.00
CA MET A 215 11.27 -8.05 -5.52
C MET A 215 12.41 -7.50 -4.66
N ASN A 216 12.28 -7.56 -3.33
CA ASN A 216 13.33 -7.12 -2.41
C ASN A 216 14.58 -7.99 -2.53
N TYR A 217 14.42 -9.31 -2.65
CA TYR A 217 15.54 -10.22 -2.90
C TYR A 217 16.27 -9.88 -4.20
N LEU A 218 15.53 -9.70 -5.30
CA LEU A 218 16.09 -9.33 -6.60
C LEU A 218 16.81 -7.98 -6.56
N LYS A 219 16.28 -6.99 -5.83
CA LYS A 219 16.94 -5.70 -5.60
C LYS A 219 18.25 -5.87 -4.82
N CYS A 220 18.28 -6.74 -3.80
CA CYS A 220 19.49 -7.02 -3.05
C CYS A 220 20.56 -7.68 -3.92
N GLN A 221 20.17 -8.69 -4.71
CA GLN A 221 21.06 -9.36 -5.66
C GLN A 221 21.69 -8.37 -6.66
N TYR A 222 20.87 -7.52 -7.27
CA TYR A 222 21.37 -6.48 -8.19
C TYR A 222 22.36 -5.51 -7.53
N MET A 223 22.15 -5.18 -6.25
CA MET A 223 23.02 -4.26 -5.52
C MET A 223 24.38 -4.88 -5.15
N LEU A 224 24.47 -6.20 -5.00
CA LEU A 224 25.75 -6.90 -4.79
C LEU A 224 26.68 -6.77 -5.99
N ASP A 225 26.12 -6.72 -7.19
CA ASP A 225 26.90 -6.61 -8.43
C ASP A 225 27.34 -5.16 -8.72
N GLN A 226 26.92 -4.19 -7.90
CA GLN A 226 27.29 -2.79 -8.08
C GLN A 226 28.68 -2.48 -7.48
N PRO A 227 29.42 -1.51 -8.04
CA PRO A 227 30.70 -1.10 -7.49
C PRO A 227 30.57 -0.59 -6.03
N PRO A 228 31.43 -1.05 -5.09
CA PRO A 228 31.30 -0.72 -3.66
C PRO A 228 31.33 0.78 -3.34
N SER A 229 32.13 1.56 -4.09
CA SER A 229 32.28 3.00 -3.86
C SER A 229 31.32 3.85 -4.69
N LYS A 230 30.31 3.24 -5.32
CA LYS A 230 29.32 3.97 -6.12
C LYS A 230 28.42 4.79 -5.20
N GLN A 231 28.35 6.08 -5.47
CA GLN A 231 27.44 7.00 -4.77
C GLN A 231 26.12 7.08 -5.53
N TYR A 232 25.03 7.15 -4.77
CA TYR A 232 23.68 7.26 -5.28
C TYR A 232 23.01 8.52 -4.74
N GLU A 233 22.21 9.19 -5.55
CA GLU A 233 21.25 10.15 -5.03
C GLU A 233 20.03 9.40 -4.49
N ALA A 234 19.64 9.69 -3.26
CA ALA A 234 18.50 9.08 -2.61
C ALA A 234 17.59 10.12 -1.98
N VAL A 235 16.31 9.79 -1.87
CA VAL A 235 15.28 10.61 -1.21
C VAL A 235 14.83 9.90 0.06
N VAL A 236 14.72 10.63 1.16
CA VAL A 236 14.16 10.09 2.41
C VAL A 236 12.68 9.80 2.22
N THR A 237 12.25 8.55 2.40
CA THR A 237 10.84 8.14 2.19
C THR A 237 10.12 7.78 3.48
N GLY A 238 10.86 7.60 4.56
CA GLY A 238 10.30 7.35 5.88
C GLY A 238 11.37 7.41 6.96
N MET A 239 10.95 7.30 8.21
CA MET A 239 11.85 7.28 9.35
C MET A 239 11.19 6.63 10.56
N ILE A 240 12.02 6.11 11.43
CA ILE A 240 11.68 5.46 12.71
C ILE A 240 12.77 5.83 13.73
N PRO A 241 12.58 5.59 15.04
CA PRO A 241 13.61 5.87 16.04
C PRO A 241 14.99 5.26 15.73
N ALA A 242 15.05 4.13 15.01
CA ALA A 242 16.29 3.46 14.66
C ALA A 242 17.04 4.08 13.45
N GLY A 243 16.44 4.99 12.69
CA GLY A 243 17.05 5.56 11.49
C GLY A 243 16.05 5.99 10.41
N ILE A 244 16.54 6.19 9.19
CA ILE A 244 15.75 6.69 8.06
C ILE A 244 15.70 5.69 6.90
N PHE A 245 14.56 5.63 6.23
CA PHE A 245 14.38 4.90 4.98
C PHE A 245 14.66 5.82 3.81
N VAL A 246 15.41 5.34 2.84
CA VAL A 246 15.78 6.08 1.63
C VAL A 246 15.43 5.30 0.39
N THR A 247 15.13 6.01 -0.69
CA THR A 247 14.88 5.42 -2.00
C THR A 247 15.77 6.08 -3.03
N LEU A 248 16.55 5.27 -3.75
CA LEU A 248 17.48 5.73 -4.78
C LEU A 248 16.71 6.28 -5.98
N LYS A 249 17.11 7.45 -6.49
CA LYS A 249 16.39 8.15 -7.57
C LYS A 249 16.41 7.39 -8.89
N ASP A 250 17.53 6.77 -9.25
CA ASP A 250 17.72 6.22 -10.59
C ASP A 250 17.02 4.87 -10.81
N ASN A 251 16.79 4.11 -9.74
CA ASN A 251 16.32 2.73 -9.85
C ASN A 251 15.22 2.35 -8.84
N ALA A 252 14.70 3.31 -8.07
CA ALA A 252 13.64 3.10 -7.09
C ALA A 252 13.91 1.92 -6.12
N ILE A 253 15.19 1.71 -5.79
CA ILE A 253 15.62 0.74 -4.78
C ILE A 253 15.51 1.40 -3.41
N GLU A 254 14.88 0.69 -2.47
CA GLU A 254 14.71 1.15 -1.10
C GLU A 254 15.82 0.58 -0.22
N GLY A 255 16.25 1.37 0.77
CA GLY A 255 17.21 0.95 1.77
C GLY A 255 17.05 1.72 3.06
N PHE A 256 17.93 1.41 4.00
CA PHE A 256 17.89 1.94 5.36
C PHE A 256 19.23 2.53 5.75
N ILE A 257 19.20 3.68 6.42
CA ILE A 257 20.36 4.29 7.05
C ILE A 257 20.11 4.27 8.55
N HIS A 258 20.91 3.47 9.25
CA HIS A 258 20.84 3.39 10.71
C HIS A 258 21.20 4.73 11.35
N ILE A 259 20.64 5.03 12.51
CA ILE A 259 20.84 6.32 13.20
C ILE A 259 22.31 6.64 13.46
N SER A 260 23.14 5.61 13.70
CA SER A 260 24.60 5.77 13.87
C SER A 260 25.35 6.15 12.60
N GLN A 261 24.72 6.07 11.43
CA GLN A 261 25.29 6.36 10.11
C GLN A 261 24.79 7.68 9.53
N LEU A 262 24.08 8.49 10.32
CA LEU A 262 23.48 9.76 9.89
C LEU A 262 24.43 10.97 9.94
N GLY A 263 25.53 10.85 10.66
CA GLY A 263 26.49 11.92 10.91
C GLY A 263 27.20 11.74 12.24
N TRP A 264 28.06 12.68 12.62
CA TRP A 264 28.62 12.70 13.96
C TRP A 264 27.58 13.25 14.96
N GLY A 265 27.65 12.81 16.22
CA GLY A 265 26.78 13.32 17.29
C GLY A 265 25.47 12.58 17.53
N TYR A 266 24.71 13.07 18.52
CA TYR A 266 23.47 12.46 18.98
C TYR A 266 22.26 12.88 18.13
N TRP A 267 21.58 11.89 17.54
CA TRP A 267 20.37 12.07 16.76
C TRP A 267 19.13 11.67 17.57
N GLU A 268 18.07 12.48 17.45
CA GLU A 268 16.78 12.26 18.09
C GLU A 268 15.67 12.21 17.03
N PHE A 269 14.78 11.22 17.14
CA PHE A 269 13.58 11.14 16.32
C PHE A 269 12.42 11.88 16.97
N ASP A 270 11.91 12.89 16.27
CA ASP A 270 10.73 13.64 16.66
C ASP A 270 9.49 13.05 15.97
N GLU A 271 8.78 12.19 16.69
CA GLU A 271 7.60 11.48 16.16
C GLU A 271 6.46 12.42 15.78
N LYS A 272 6.33 13.57 16.47
CA LYS A 272 5.25 14.53 16.20
C LYS A 272 5.46 15.22 14.86
N HIS A 273 6.71 15.57 14.57
CA HIS A 273 7.06 16.31 13.37
C HIS A 273 7.58 15.42 12.23
N LEU A 274 7.76 14.11 12.48
CA LEU A 274 8.36 13.14 11.57
C LEU A 274 9.69 13.67 11.00
N LEU A 275 10.58 14.07 11.91
CA LEU A 275 11.93 14.53 11.58
C LEU A 275 12.98 13.84 12.46
N MET A 276 14.19 13.76 11.93
CA MET A 276 15.37 13.28 12.64
C MET A 276 16.30 14.47 12.82
N LYS A 277 16.64 14.86 14.05
CA LYS A 277 17.42 16.08 14.35
C LYS A 277 18.67 15.76 15.16
N SER A 278 19.74 16.50 14.91
CA SER A 278 20.94 16.53 15.75
C SER A 278 21.17 17.95 16.26
N ASN A 279 21.16 18.12 17.58
CA ASN A 279 21.42 19.42 18.20
C ASN A 279 22.90 19.82 18.08
N GLU A 280 23.79 18.83 18.00
CA GLU A 280 25.25 19.04 17.93
C GLU A 280 25.69 19.42 16.52
N GLU A 281 25.15 18.76 15.49
CA GLU A 281 25.41 19.09 14.08
C GLU A 281 24.60 20.31 13.62
N MET A 282 23.55 20.69 14.35
CA MET A 282 22.51 21.63 13.92
C MET A 282 21.88 21.23 12.56
N GLU A 283 21.81 19.93 12.30
CA GLU A 283 21.23 19.35 11.08
C GLU A 283 19.91 18.63 11.37
N GLN A 284 19.10 18.49 10.33
CA GLN A 284 17.83 17.76 10.39
C GLN A 284 17.53 17.05 9.07
N TYR A 285 17.01 15.83 9.16
CA TYR A 285 16.44 15.10 8.03
C TYR A 285 14.93 15.06 8.14
N ARG A 286 14.28 15.27 7.01
CA ARG A 286 12.84 15.15 6.82
C ARG A 286 12.60 14.17 5.68
N ILE A 287 11.41 13.57 5.67
CA ILE A 287 10.94 12.88 4.46
C ILE A 287 11.03 13.87 3.29
N GLY A 288 11.33 13.40 2.09
CA GLY A 288 11.49 14.20 0.88
C GLY A 288 12.86 14.86 0.71
N ASP A 289 13.69 14.90 1.75
CA ASP A 289 15.06 15.43 1.60
C ASP A 289 15.89 14.51 0.69
N THR A 290 16.79 15.13 -0.07
CA THR A 290 17.71 14.41 -0.96
C THR A 290 19.09 14.34 -0.33
N LEU A 291 19.68 13.15 -0.33
CA LEU A 291 21.02 12.86 0.19
C LEU A 291 21.84 12.14 -0.88
N LYS A 292 23.17 12.21 -0.75
CA LYS A 292 24.07 11.25 -1.41
C LYS A 292 24.42 10.14 -0.43
N VAL A 293 24.18 8.91 -0.85
CA VAL A 293 24.37 7.70 -0.05
C VAL A 293 25.32 6.74 -0.76
N MET A 294 25.96 5.87 0.02
CA MET A 294 26.77 4.78 -0.49
C MET A 294 26.31 3.48 0.16
N LEU A 295 26.33 2.39 -0.60
CA LEU A 295 25.98 1.07 -0.10
C LEU A 295 27.03 0.62 0.93
N ASP A 296 26.56 0.20 2.09
CA ASP A 296 27.41 -0.27 3.21
C ASP A 296 27.35 -1.80 3.31
N GLU A 297 26.14 -2.34 3.37
CA GLU A 297 25.91 -3.76 3.56
C GLU A 297 24.67 -4.23 2.79
N VAL A 298 24.75 -5.46 2.27
CA VAL A 298 23.60 -6.18 1.71
C VAL A 298 23.35 -7.43 2.53
N ASP A 299 22.19 -7.48 3.18
CA ASP A 299 21.72 -8.65 3.90
C ASP A 299 20.70 -9.40 3.03
N LEU A 300 21.13 -10.48 2.38
CA LEU A 300 20.28 -11.31 1.53
C LEU A 300 19.25 -12.13 2.32
N GLU A 301 19.58 -12.51 3.55
CA GLU A 301 18.70 -13.35 4.38
C GLU A 301 17.47 -12.55 4.81
N ASN A 302 17.70 -11.33 5.31
CA ASN A 302 16.63 -10.41 5.72
C ASN A 302 16.14 -9.52 4.57
N ARG A 303 16.79 -9.57 3.40
CA ARG A 303 16.46 -8.81 2.18
C ARG A 303 16.49 -7.29 2.45
N ARG A 304 17.57 -6.85 3.07
CA ARG A 304 17.79 -5.46 3.50
C ARG A 304 19.05 -4.90 2.86
N LEU A 305 18.98 -3.60 2.57
CA LEU A 305 20.10 -2.81 2.08
C LEU A 305 20.39 -1.71 3.09
N SER A 306 21.62 -1.69 3.58
CA SER A 306 22.11 -0.66 4.49
C SER A 306 22.95 0.33 3.73
N PHE A 307 22.72 1.61 3.99
CA PHE A 307 23.42 2.72 3.37
C PHE A 307 24.04 3.61 4.44
N ILE A 308 25.11 4.33 4.06
CA ILE A 308 25.69 5.42 4.82
C ILE A 308 25.55 6.75 4.09
N VAL A 309 25.47 7.86 4.83
CA VAL A 309 25.44 9.21 4.25
C VAL A 309 26.85 9.63 3.86
N VAL A 310 27.03 10.05 2.61
CA VAL A 310 28.31 10.60 2.12
C VAL A 310 28.28 12.13 2.15
N SER A 311 27.16 12.73 1.74
CA SER A 311 26.98 14.18 1.80
C SER A 311 25.51 14.57 1.74
N HIS A 312 25.16 15.70 2.35
CA HIS A 312 23.83 16.29 2.28
C HIS A 312 23.61 16.94 0.90
N GLY A 313 22.53 16.55 0.22
CA GLY A 313 22.07 17.29 -0.95
C GLY A 313 21.41 18.59 -0.51
N ARG A 314 21.96 19.74 -0.89
CA ARG A 314 21.30 21.03 -0.63
C ARG A 314 19.92 21.03 -1.29
N ARG A 315 18.89 21.35 -0.51
CA ARG A 315 17.52 21.62 -0.95
C ARG A 315 17.53 22.48 -2.22
N SER A 316 16.87 22.05 -3.30
CA SER A 316 16.53 23.00 -4.35
C SER A 316 15.63 24.05 -3.71
N LYS A 317 16.10 25.30 -3.61
CA LYS A 317 15.28 26.41 -3.12
C LYS A 317 14.19 26.64 -4.17
N GLN A 318 13.07 25.95 -4.04
CA GLN A 318 11.83 26.39 -4.68
C GLN A 318 11.55 27.78 -4.11
N ARG A 319 11.79 28.80 -4.93
CA ARG A 319 11.49 30.19 -4.63
C ARG A 319 10.03 30.27 -4.21
N ARG A 320 9.77 30.56 -2.94
CA ARG A 320 8.52 31.17 -2.49
C ARG A 320 8.30 32.41 -3.35
N ARG A 321 7.46 32.31 -4.38
CA ARG A 321 6.84 33.49 -4.99
C ARG A 321 5.66 33.83 -4.11
N TYR A 322 5.76 35.00 -3.49
CA TYR A 322 4.72 35.67 -2.72
C TYR A 322 3.47 35.90 -3.56
#